data_AF-A0A523Y707-F1
#
_entry.id   AF-A0A523Y707-F1
#
_cell.length_a   1.000
_cell.length_b   1.000
_cell.length_c   1.000
_cell.angle_alpha   90.00
_cell.angle_beta   90.00
_cell.angle_gamma   90.00
#
_symmetry.space_group_name_H-M   'P 1'
#
loop_
_entity.id
_entity.type
_entity.pdbx_description
1 polymer ?
#
loop_
_entity_poly.entity_id
_entity_poly.type
_entity_poly.pdbx_seq_one_letter_code
_entity_poly.pdbx_strand_id
1 'polypeptide(L)'
;MTKLMTVKELARYLRVTKKTIYRLLKVGKIPATKIGQQWRFNRASIDRWLGQNSVGAKANILIVDDEDTIRALFTETLEEQGHTATTAKDGFEGLQLVKQQDFALVFLNLTMPRMNGAQLFQRIKTLKPDLPVIIITGYPGSDMMVRALAHGPCGVMSKPFTEQDIIGVVGNFLRTTR
;
A
#
# COMPACT_ATOMS: atom_id res chain seq x y z
N MET A 1 -27.80 -24.29 5.91
CA MET A 1 -28.52 -23.10 5.36
C MET A 1 -27.54 -21.95 5.19
N THR A 2 -27.37 -21.44 3.98
CA THR A 2 -26.46 -20.33 3.69
C THR A 2 -27.07 -19.02 4.17
N LYS A 3 -26.50 -18.42 5.23
CA LYS A 3 -27.02 -17.18 5.82
C LYS A 3 -26.76 -16.00 4.89
N LEU A 4 -27.84 -15.42 4.36
CA LEU A 4 -27.79 -14.20 3.54
C LEU A 4 -27.97 -12.97 4.44
N MET A 5 -27.06 -12.00 4.31
CA MET A 5 -27.08 -10.74 5.05
C MET A 5 -27.76 -9.64 4.23
N THR A 6 -28.44 -8.72 4.91
CA THR A 6 -28.91 -7.44 4.36
C THR A 6 -27.77 -6.43 4.25
N VAL A 7 -27.98 -5.31 3.55
CA VAL A 7 -27.03 -4.17 3.52
C VAL A 7 -26.67 -3.69 4.94
N LYS A 8 -27.65 -3.63 5.85
CA LYS A 8 -27.43 -3.17 7.24
C LYS A 8 -26.54 -4.15 8.01
N GLU A 9 -26.76 -5.45 7.84
CA GLU A 9 -25.98 -6.48 8.52
C GLU A 9 -24.58 -6.60 7.95
N LEU A 10 -24.43 -6.51 6.62
CA LEU A 10 -23.12 -6.49 5.99
C LEU A 10 -22.32 -5.25 6.41
N ALA A 11 -22.93 -4.07 6.45
CA ALA A 11 -22.28 -2.85 6.92
C ALA A 11 -21.71 -3.02 8.34
N ARG A 12 -22.50 -3.63 9.24
CA ARG A 12 -22.05 -3.95 10.60
C ARG A 12 -20.93 -5.00 10.60
N TYR A 13 -21.06 -6.04 9.79
CA TYR A 13 -20.07 -7.11 9.68
C TYR A 13 -18.70 -6.59 9.20
N LEU A 14 -18.71 -5.75 8.17
CA LEU A 14 -17.51 -5.12 7.60
C LEU A 14 -17.01 -3.89 8.39
N ARG A 15 -17.76 -3.45 9.42
CA ARG A 15 -17.50 -2.21 10.17
C ARG A 15 -17.39 -0.96 9.28
N VAL A 16 -18.26 -0.85 8.27
CA VAL A 16 -18.36 0.31 7.36
C VAL A 16 -19.77 0.90 7.34
N THR A 17 -19.93 2.07 6.72
CA THR A 17 -21.26 2.68 6.56
C THR A 17 -22.07 2.01 5.43
N LYS A 18 -23.41 2.11 5.47
CA LYS A 18 -24.28 1.66 4.38
C LYS A 18 -23.96 2.37 3.05
N LYS A 19 -23.54 3.64 3.09
CA LYS A 19 -23.14 4.42 1.91
C LYS A 19 -21.97 3.75 1.18
N THR A 20 -21.00 3.23 1.93
CA THR A 20 -19.87 2.46 1.37
C THR A 20 -20.34 1.20 0.66
N ILE A 21 -21.29 0.46 1.25
CA ILE A 21 -21.86 -0.75 0.61
C ILE A 21 -22.56 -0.40 -0.71
N TYR A 22 -23.40 0.64 -0.74
CA TYR A 22 -24.07 1.07 -1.97
C TYR A 22 -23.09 1.53 -3.05
N ARG A 23 -21.99 2.19 -2.65
CA ARG A 23 -20.91 2.55 -3.58
C ARG A 23 -20.29 1.30 -4.21
N LEU A 24 -19.94 0.30 -3.40
CA LEU A 24 -19.34 -0.96 -3.87
C LEU A 24 -20.29 -1.73 -4.81
N LEU A 25 -21.58 -1.74 -4.51
CA LEU A 25 -22.62 -2.29 -5.39
C LEU A 25 -22.67 -1.57 -6.74
N LYS A 26 -22.64 -0.22 -6.74
CA LYS A 26 -22.69 0.59 -7.97
C LYS A 26 -21.53 0.31 -8.92
N VAL A 27 -20.34 0.05 -8.36
CA VAL A 27 -19.13 -0.23 -9.15
C VAL A 27 -18.90 -1.73 -9.40
N GLY A 28 -19.83 -2.60 -9.00
CA GLY A 28 -19.71 -4.06 -9.19
C GLY A 28 -18.60 -4.74 -8.39
N LYS A 29 -18.03 -4.07 -7.38
CA LYS A 29 -16.87 -4.54 -6.62
C LYS A 29 -17.25 -5.29 -5.34
N ILE A 30 -18.45 -5.88 -5.25
CA ILE A 30 -18.84 -6.72 -4.10
C ILE A 30 -19.83 -7.80 -4.57
N PRO A 31 -19.63 -9.08 -4.19
CA PRO A 31 -20.54 -10.15 -4.59
C PRO A 31 -21.88 -9.95 -3.90
N ALA A 32 -22.92 -9.81 -4.71
CA ALA A 32 -24.26 -9.52 -4.23
C ALA A 32 -25.29 -10.24 -5.09
N THR A 33 -26.37 -10.68 -4.46
CA THR A 33 -27.51 -11.29 -5.13
C THR A 33 -28.73 -10.41 -4.89
N LYS A 34 -29.51 -10.13 -5.94
CA LYS A 34 -30.76 -9.39 -5.82
C LYS A 34 -31.89 -10.37 -5.58
N ILE A 35 -32.59 -10.23 -4.46
CA ILE A 35 -33.76 -11.05 -4.12
C ILE A 35 -34.95 -10.09 -3.95
N GLY A 36 -35.86 -10.13 -4.91
CA GLY A 36 -36.91 -9.11 -5.07
C GLY A 36 -36.30 -7.72 -5.27
N GLN A 37 -36.72 -6.76 -4.44
CA GLN A 37 -36.21 -5.38 -4.47
C GLN A 37 -34.99 -5.14 -3.56
N GLN A 38 -34.43 -6.18 -2.94
CA GLN A 38 -33.40 -6.01 -1.93
C GLN A 38 -32.11 -6.77 -2.26
N TRP A 39 -30.98 -6.14 -1.94
CA TRP A 39 -29.66 -6.78 -2.01
C TRP A 39 -29.44 -7.76 -0.86
N ARG A 40 -28.80 -8.88 -1.18
CA ARG A 40 -28.42 -9.94 -0.25
C ARG A 40 -26.98 -10.37 -0.47
N PHE A 41 -26.31 -10.66 0.62
CA PHE A 41 -24.88 -10.97 0.63
C PHE A 41 -24.65 -12.29 1.34
N ASN A 42 -24.14 -13.26 0.60
CA ASN A 42 -23.74 -14.54 1.17
C ASN A 42 -22.45 -14.36 1.96
N ARG A 43 -22.45 -14.72 3.25
CA ARG A 43 -21.27 -14.54 4.11
C ARG A 43 -20.02 -15.21 3.55
N ALA A 44 -20.06 -16.50 3.21
CA ALA A 44 -18.89 -17.20 2.67
C ALA A 44 -18.38 -16.60 1.34
N SER A 45 -19.26 -15.98 0.55
CA SER A 45 -18.85 -15.27 -0.67
C SER A 45 -18.24 -13.91 -0.37
N ILE A 46 -18.74 -13.22 0.66
CA ILE A 46 -18.13 -11.99 1.18
C ILE A 46 -16.77 -12.29 1.81
N ASP A 47 -16.63 -13.37 2.56
CA ASP A 47 -15.38 -13.74 3.22
C ASP A 47 -14.32 -14.10 2.18
N ARG A 48 -14.70 -14.85 1.13
CA ARG A 48 -13.82 -15.09 -0.03
C ARG A 48 -13.50 -13.81 -0.79
N TRP A 49 -14.50 -12.95 -1.01
CA TRP A 49 -14.29 -11.67 -1.65
C TRP A 49 -13.38 -10.76 -0.82
N LEU A 50 -13.51 -10.74 0.49
CA LEU A 50 -12.60 -10.03 1.39
C LEU A 50 -11.21 -10.65 1.30
N GLY A 51 -11.06 -11.97 1.36
CA GLY A 51 -9.76 -12.63 1.17
C GLY A 51 -9.10 -12.25 -0.16
N GLN A 52 -9.89 -12.13 -1.23
CA GLN A 52 -9.45 -11.73 -2.57
C GLN A 52 -9.35 -10.20 -2.79
N ASN A 53 -9.99 -9.38 -1.94
CA ASN A 53 -10.06 -7.91 -2.04
C ASN A 53 -9.57 -7.19 -0.76
N SER A 54 -8.80 -7.90 0.09
CA SER A 54 -7.87 -7.32 1.07
C SER A 54 -6.90 -6.36 0.38
N VAL A 55 -6.72 -6.59 -0.93
CA VAL A 55 -6.20 -5.68 -1.92
C VAL A 55 -7.10 -4.44 -2.00
N GLY A 56 -6.75 -3.41 -1.23
CA GLY A 56 -7.15 -2.04 -1.56
C GLY A 56 -6.90 -1.77 -3.05
N ALA A 57 -7.65 -0.84 -3.66
CA ALA A 57 -7.54 -0.54 -5.10
C ALA A 57 -6.07 -0.63 -5.56
N LYS A 58 -5.79 -1.50 -6.54
CA LYS A 58 -4.45 -1.84 -7.01
C LYS A 58 -3.54 -0.61 -7.01
N ALA A 59 -2.56 -0.61 -6.11
CA ALA A 59 -1.62 0.49 -5.94
C ALA A 59 -0.36 0.21 -6.76
N ASN A 60 0.17 1.23 -7.44
CA ASN A 60 1.51 1.18 -8.00
C ASN A 60 2.50 1.62 -6.92
N ILE A 61 3.42 0.75 -6.53
CA ILE A 61 4.35 0.95 -5.41
C ILE A 61 5.78 0.84 -5.93
N LEU A 62 6.61 1.82 -5.61
CA LEU A 62 8.03 1.83 -5.94
C LEU A 62 8.86 1.31 -4.78
N ILE A 63 9.84 0.46 -5.05
CA ILE A 63 10.81 -0.05 -4.07
C ILE A 63 12.21 0.32 -4.56
N VAL A 64 12.93 1.10 -3.75
CA VAL A 64 14.30 1.52 -4.04
C VAL A 64 15.23 0.97 -2.97
N ASP A 65 15.96 -0.09 -3.30
CA ASP A 65 16.91 -0.78 -2.42
C ASP A 65 18.00 -1.42 -3.29
N ASP A 66 19.26 -1.32 -2.89
CA ASP A 66 20.40 -1.92 -3.60
C ASP A 66 20.50 -3.43 -3.40
N GLU A 67 19.79 -4.00 -2.41
CA GLU A 67 19.75 -5.43 -2.14
C GLU A 67 18.67 -6.14 -2.98
N ASP A 68 19.10 -7.00 -3.92
CA ASP A 68 18.21 -7.76 -4.81
C ASP A 68 17.19 -8.61 -4.02
N THR A 69 17.62 -9.24 -2.93
CA THR A 69 16.77 -10.06 -2.05
C THR A 69 15.63 -9.24 -1.44
N ILE A 70 15.90 -8.00 -1.04
CA ILE A 70 14.87 -7.11 -0.49
C ILE A 70 13.87 -6.75 -1.57
N ARG A 71 14.35 -6.38 -2.78
CA ARG A 71 13.45 -6.05 -3.90
C ARG A 71 12.59 -7.25 -4.32
N ALA A 72 13.15 -8.47 -4.29
CA ALA A 72 12.42 -9.70 -4.59
C ALA A 72 11.31 -9.95 -3.54
N LEU A 73 11.64 -9.87 -2.25
CA LEU A 73 10.68 -10.03 -1.15
C LEU A 73 9.50 -9.06 -1.27
N PHE A 74 9.78 -7.78 -1.53
CA PHE A 74 8.73 -6.79 -1.74
C PHE A 74 7.88 -7.09 -2.96
N THR A 75 8.50 -7.49 -4.08
CA THR A 75 7.79 -7.78 -5.32
C THR A 75 6.82 -8.94 -5.12
N GLU A 76 7.29 -10.07 -4.59
CA GLU A 76 6.46 -11.24 -4.28
C GLU A 76 5.32 -10.87 -3.33
N THR A 77 5.65 -10.25 -2.18
CA THR A 77 4.65 -9.86 -1.17
C THR A 77 3.57 -8.94 -1.75
N LEU A 78 3.95 -7.91 -2.50
CA LEU A 78 3.00 -6.91 -3.00
C LEU A 78 2.16 -7.42 -4.16
N GLU A 79 2.74 -8.24 -5.04
CA GLU A 79 2.02 -8.84 -6.17
C GLU A 79 1.02 -9.90 -5.69
N GLU A 80 1.35 -10.69 -4.66
CA GLU A 80 0.40 -11.59 -3.99
C GLU A 80 -0.77 -10.82 -3.35
N GLN A 81 -0.49 -9.62 -2.82
CA GLN A 81 -1.53 -8.67 -2.38
C GLN A 81 -2.15 -7.87 -3.53
N GLY A 82 -1.97 -8.27 -4.79
CA GLY A 82 -2.62 -7.69 -5.97
C GLY A 82 -2.25 -6.23 -6.26
N HIS A 83 -1.13 -5.74 -5.74
CA HIS A 83 -0.53 -4.46 -6.08
C HIS A 83 0.44 -4.60 -7.26
N THR A 84 0.88 -3.48 -7.84
CA THR A 84 2.02 -3.47 -8.78
C THR A 84 3.25 -3.03 -8.01
N ALA A 85 4.30 -3.85 -8.05
CA ALA A 85 5.61 -3.49 -7.54
C ALA A 85 6.53 -3.08 -8.70
N THR A 86 7.04 -1.86 -8.66
CA THR A 86 8.14 -1.42 -9.52
C THR A 86 9.39 -1.33 -8.67
N THR A 87 10.53 -1.82 -9.17
CA THR A 87 11.77 -1.86 -8.40
C THR A 87 12.85 -0.97 -9.04
N ALA A 88 13.73 -0.45 -8.21
CA ALA A 88 14.91 0.30 -8.60
C ALA A 88 16.10 -0.12 -7.73
N LYS A 89 17.26 -0.35 -8.34
CA LYS A 89 18.46 -0.81 -7.62
C LYS A 89 19.29 0.31 -7.02
N ASP A 90 18.99 1.57 -7.37
CA ASP A 90 19.70 2.73 -6.86
C ASP A 90 18.86 4.00 -6.90
N GLY A 91 19.36 5.06 -6.25
CA GLY A 91 18.67 6.34 -6.16
C GLY A 91 18.48 7.06 -7.50
N PHE A 92 19.31 6.80 -8.51
CA PHE A 92 19.16 7.42 -9.83
C PHE A 92 18.02 6.78 -10.61
N GLU A 93 17.96 5.45 -10.63
CA GLU A 93 16.86 4.70 -11.25
C GLU A 93 15.54 5.05 -10.56
N GLY A 94 15.51 5.06 -9.22
CA GLY A 94 14.32 5.45 -8.46
C GLY A 94 13.84 6.86 -8.80
N LEU A 95 14.75 7.83 -8.93
CA LEU A 95 14.41 9.20 -9.31
C LEU A 95 13.85 9.29 -10.75
N GLN A 96 14.40 8.52 -11.69
CA GLN A 96 13.89 8.50 -13.07
C GLN A 96 12.48 7.92 -13.12
N LEU A 97 12.22 6.82 -12.42
CA LEU A 97 10.89 6.22 -12.37
C LEU A 97 9.87 7.19 -11.76
N VAL A 98 10.19 7.86 -10.65
CA VAL A 98 9.29 8.85 -10.03
C VAL A 98 8.93 9.99 -10.98
N LYS A 99 9.81 10.36 -11.92
CA LYS A 99 9.53 11.37 -12.94
C LYS A 99 8.63 10.86 -14.07
N GLN A 100 8.75 9.58 -14.42
CA GLN A 100 8.07 8.98 -15.58
C GLN A 100 6.68 8.44 -15.24
N GLN A 101 6.43 8.06 -13.99
CA GLN A 101 5.19 7.41 -13.57
C GLN A 101 4.73 7.87 -12.19
N ASP A 102 3.44 7.65 -11.93
CA ASP A 102 2.81 7.92 -10.64
C ASP A 102 2.80 6.68 -9.76
N PHE A 103 3.17 6.89 -8.50
CA PHE A 103 3.18 5.88 -7.46
C PHE A 103 2.25 6.31 -6.33
N ALA A 104 1.59 5.33 -5.72
CA ALA A 104 0.80 5.55 -4.51
C ALA A 104 1.67 5.56 -3.25
N LEU A 105 2.83 4.90 -3.30
CA LEU A 105 3.76 4.76 -2.18
C LEU A 105 5.17 4.45 -2.70
N VAL A 106 6.19 4.94 -1.99
CA VAL A 106 7.60 4.58 -2.20
C VAL A 106 8.17 3.96 -0.94
N PHE A 107 8.80 2.79 -1.05
CA PHE A 107 9.70 2.23 -0.05
C PHE A 107 11.13 2.58 -0.43
N LEU A 108 11.87 3.18 0.51
CA LEU A 108 13.19 3.77 0.23
C LEU A 108 14.22 3.37 1.27
N ASN A 109 15.24 2.61 0.86
CA ASN A 109 16.42 2.35 1.68
C ASN A 109 17.26 3.63 1.86
N LEU A 110 17.72 3.92 3.07
CA LEU A 110 18.62 5.06 3.31
C LEU A 110 20.05 4.79 2.85
N THR A 111 20.53 3.58 3.08
CA THR A 111 21.93 3.22 2.86
C THR A 111 22.07 2.61 1.48
N MET A 112 22.37 3.43 0.48
CA MET A 112 22.61 3.00 -0.90
C MET A 112 23.87 3.68 -1.46
N PRO A 113 24.62 3.01 -2.37
CA PRO A 113 25.79 3.59 -2.99
C PRO A 113 25.43 4.72 -3.97
N ARG A 114 26.38 5.63 -4.19
CA ARG A 114 26.29 6.79 -5.11
C ARG A 114 25.29 7.86 -4.66
N MET A 115 23.99 7.59 -4.76
CA MET A 115 22.94 8.47 -4.23
C MET A 115 22.26 7.77 -3.06
N ASN A 116 22.43 8.33 -1.87
CA ASN A 116 21.81 7.77 -0.68
C ASN A 116 20.31 8.09 -0.62
N GLY A 117 19.57 7.35 0.21
CA GLY A 117 18.12 7.51 0.32
C GLY A 117 17.70 8.87 0.84
N ALA A 118 18.50 9.55 1.68
CA ALA A 118 18.17 10.90 2.14
C ALA A 118 18.15 11.93 0.98
N GLN A 119 19.14 11.86 0.09
CA GLN A 119 19.20 12.69 -1.11
C GLN A 119 18.05 12.38 -2.08
N LEU A 120 17.73 11.10 -2.27
CA LEU A 120 16.59 10.71 -3.09
C LEU A 120 15.28 11.19 -2.49
N PHE A 121 15.07 11.02 -1.18
CA PHE A 121 13.88 11.48 -0.47
C PHE A 121 13.64 12.98 -0.67
N GLN A 122 14.68 13.80 -0.47
CA GLN A 122 14.62 15.24 -0.71
C GLN A 122 14.15 15.57 -2.13
N ARG A 123 14.71 14.88 -3.14
CA ARG A 123 14.35 15.08 -4.55
C ARG A 123 12.93 14.63 -4.85
N ILE A 124 12.49 13.50 -4.29
CA ILE A 124 11.11 13.02 -4.40
C ILE A 124 10.15 14.06 -3.81
N LYS A 125 10.42 14.56 -2.61
CA LYS A 125 9.57 15.56 -1.94
C LYS A 125 9.56 16.91 -2.63
N THR A 126 10.64 17.27 -3.32
CA THR A 126 10.67 18.47 -4.17
C THR A 126 9.80 18.30 -5.42
N LEU A 127 9.83 17.14 -6.06
CA LEU A 127 9.09 16.86 -7.30
C LEU A 127 7.60 16.54 -7.06
N LYS A 128 7.32 15.76 -6.02
CA LYS A 128 5.99 15.28 -5.64
C LYS A 128 5.85 15.37 -4.11
N PRO A 129 5.56 16.55 -3.55
CA PRO A 129 5.50 16.78 -2.09
C PRO A 129 4.55 15.80 -1.37
N ASP A 130 3.42 15.51 -2.02
CA ASP A 130 2.38 14.64 -1.49
C ASP A 130 2.66 13.15 -1.71
N LEU A 131 3.69 12.79 -2.49
CA LEU A 131 4.04 11.38 -2.73
C LEU A 131 4.49 10.75 -1.41
N PRO A 132 3.76 9.74 -0.92
CA PRO A 132 4.09 9.11 0.34
C PRO A 132 5.34 8.26 0.23
N VAL A 133 6.19 8.35 1.25
CA VAL A 133 7.44 7.58 1.33
C VAL A 133 7.55 6.91 2.68
N ILE A 134 7.91 5.64 2.67
CA ILE A 134 8.32 4.85 3.83
C ILE A 134 9.81 4.63 3.74
N ILE A 135 10.53 5.17 4.71
CA ILE A 135 11.97 4.96 4.83
C ILE A 135 12.21 3.60 5.48
N ILE A 136 13.06 2.79 4.84
CA ILE A 136 13.54 1.51 5.35
C ILE A 136 14.95 1.70 5.89
N THR A 137 15.19 1.35 7.15
CA THR A 137 16.51 1.55 7.78
C THR A 137 16.78 0.56 8.91
N GLY A 138 18.02 0.08 9.02
CA GLY A 138 18.49 -0.64 10.22
C GLY A 138 18.87 0.29 11.38
N TYR A 139 18.94 1.61 11.13
CA TYR A 139 19.43 2.61 12.08
C TYR A 139 18.50 3.83 12.12
N PRO A 140 17.31 3.71 12.76
CA PRO A 140 16.31 4.78 12.80
C PRO A 140 16.77 6.03 13.58
N GLY A 141 17.79 5.92 14.43
CA GLY A 141 18.38 7.04 15.17
C GLY A 141 19.59 7.70 14.51
N SER A 142 19.91 7.37 13.25
CA SER A 142 21.10 7.91 12.57
C SER A 142 20.94 9.36 12.12
N ASP A 143 22.04 10.10 12.01
CA ASP A 143 22.07 11.45 11.43
C ASP A 143 21.46 11.51 10.03
N MET A 144 21.59 10.43 9.26
CA MET A 144 21.00 10.32 7.93
C MET A 144 19.46 10.33 7.98
N MET A 145 18.88 9.66 8.99
CA MET A 145 17.44 9.71 9.23
C MET A 145 16.98 11.10 9.65
N VAL A 146 17.73 11.77 10.52
CA VAL A 146 17.46 13.16 10.94
C VAL A 146 17.45 14.10 9.72
N ARG A 147 18.45 13.98 8.83
CA ARG A 147 18.50 14.75 7.59
C ARG A 147 17.32 14.46 6.67
N ALA A 148 16.91 13.19 6.54
CA ALA A 148 15.75 12.84 5.75
C ALA A 148 14.47 13.50 6.29
N LEU A 149 14.22 13.42 7.60
CA LEU A 149 13.04 14.02 8.25
C LEU A 149 12.94 15.54 8.08
N ALA A 150 14.06 16.24 7.90
CA ALA A 150 14.08 17.67 7.63
C ALA A 150 13.42 18.06 6.29
N HIS A 151 13.19 17.10 5.39
CA HIS A 151 12.64 17.34 4.06
C HIS A 151 11.14 17.01 3.92
N GLY A 152 10.49 16.57 5.00
CA GLY A 152 9.03 16.39 5.03
C GLY A 152 8.58 15.09 5.70
N PRO A 153 7.26 14.86 5.76
CA PRO A 153 6.71 13.69 6.42
C PRO A 153 7.02 12.40 5.65
N CYS A 154 7.41 11.38 6.40
CA CYS A 154 7.59 10.01 5.92
C CYS A 154 7.15 9.00 7.00
N GLY A 155 6.79 7.79 6.57
CA GLY A 155 6.74 6.65 7.47
C GLY A 155 8.14 6.04 7.64
N VAL A 156 8.28 5.18 8.65
CA VAL A 156 9.55 4.49 8.94
C VAL A 156 9.26 3.02 9.18
N MET A 157 10.05 2.16 8.55
CA MET A 157 10.05 0.71 8.78
C MET A 157 11.48 0.30 9.11
N SER A 158 11.67 -0.34 10.26
CA SER A 158 13.01 -0.77 10.70
C SER A 158 13.38 -2.12 10.10
N LYS A 159 14.64 -2.29 9.69
CA LYS A 159 15.23 -3.61 9.43
C LYS A 159 15.63 -4.25 10.79
N PRO A 160 15.42 -5.58 11.00
CA PRO A 160 14.75 -6.51 10.09
C PRO A 160 13.22 -6.33 10.10
N PHE A 161 12.57 -6.65 8.97
CA PHE A 161 11.11 -6.64 8.81
C PHE A 161 10.64 -7.94 8.15
N THR A 162 9.34 -8.20 8.25
CA THR A 162 8.66 -9.37 7.71
C THR A 162 7.67 -8.97 6.61
N GLU A 163 7.17 -9.95 5.86
CA GLU A 163 6.07 -9.75 4.90
C GLU A 163 4.85 -9.10 5.57
N GLN A 164 4.53 -9.47 6.81
CA GLN A 164 3.41 -8.90 7.56
C GLN A 164 3.61 -7.42 7.84
N ASP A 165 4.85 -6.97 8.05
CA ASP A 165 5.16 -5.55 8.23
C ASP A 165 4.92 -4.76 6.94
N ILE A 166 5.32 -5.32 5.79
CA ILE A 166 5.06 -4.74 4.46
C ILE A 166 3.55 -4.59 4.23
N ILE A 167 2.79 -5.67 4.43
CA ILE A 167 1.33 -5.70 4.27
C ILE A 167 0.67 -4.71 5.22
N GLY A 168 1.11 -4.67 6.48
CA GLY A 168 0.60 -3.76 7.51
C GLY A 168 0.79 -2.29 7.13
N VAL A 169 1.98 -1.91 6.68
CA VAL A 169 2.29 -0.54 6.27
C VAL A 169 1.48 -0.13 5.04
N VAL A 170 1.42 -0.96 4.00
CA VAL A 170 0.62 -0.66 2.80
C VAL A 170 -0.86 -0.57 3.15
N GLY A 171 -1.37 -1.50 3.96
CA GLY A 171 -2.76 -1.53 4.41
C GLY A 171 -3.15 -0.28 5.20
N ASN A 172 -2.28 0.20 6.08
CA ASN A 172 -2.49 1.46 6.82
C ASN A 172 -2.46 2.66 5.88
N PHE A 173 -1.51 2.68 4.94
CA PHE A 173 -1.32 3.80 4.04
C PHE A 173 -2.50 3.99 3.06
N LEU A 174 -2.98 2.90 2.48
CA LEU A 174 -4.11 2.91 1.54
C LEU A 174 -5.47 3.16 2.21
N ARG A 175 -5.56 3.06 3.54
CA ARG A 175 -6.76 3.41 4.33
C ARG A 175 -6.83 4.89 4.68
N THR A 176 -5.69 5.53 4.92
CA THR A 176 -5.61 6.94 5.35
C THR A 176 -5.78 7.94 4.20
N THR A 177 -5.47 7.53 2.96
CA THR A 177 -5.50 8.41 1.77
C THR A 177 -6.87 8.40 1.06
N ARG A 178 -7.99 8.22 1.78
CA ARG A 178 -9.35 8.09 1.21
C ARG A 178 -10.38 9.01 1.84
#